data_AF-A0A966KUI3-F1
#
_entry.id   AF-A0A966KUI3-F1
#
_cell.length_a   1.000
_cell.length_b   1.000
_cell.length_c   1.000
_cell.angle_alpha   90.00
_cell.angle_beta   90.00
_cell.angle_gamma   90.00
#
_symmetry.space_group_name_H-M   'P 1'
#
loop_
_entity.id
_entity.type
_entity.pdbx_description
1 polymer ?
#
loop_
_entity_poly.entity_id
_entity_poly.type
_entity_poly.pdbx_seq_one_letter_code
_entity_poly.pdbx_strand_id
1 'polypeptide(L)'
;LLVGFAAETAATADALDDLGRAKLARKGCDLLVVNEVGSQEVFGSPANAVTILGSDGTSVHVPRTAKDEIADEIWDAVAGMLGRRHSIDS
;
A
#
# COMPACT_ATOMS: atom_id res chain seq x y z
N LEU A 1 -5.91 5.59 -12.97
CA LEU A 1 -5.60 5.03 -11.64
C LEU A 1 -4.96 3.67 -11.83
N LEU A 2 -3.68 3.55 -11.48
CA LEU A 2 -2.91 2.32 -11.47
C LEU A 2 -2.54 1.98 -10.03
N VAL A 3 -3.01 0.83 -9.55
CA VAL A 3 -2.69 0.29 -8.23
C VAL A 3 -1.71 -0.87 -8.39
N GLY A 4 -0.53 -0.76 -7.79
CA GLY A 4 0.46 -1.82 -7.74
C GLY A 4 0.47 -2.53 -6.40
N PHE A 5 0.97 -3.77 -6.40
CA PHE A 5 1.29 -4.52 -5.18
C PHE A 5 2.78 -4.85 -5.15
N ALA A 6 3.36 -4.89 -3.95
CA ALA A 6 4.74 -5.25 -3.72
C ALA A 6 4.91 -5.98 -2.38
N ALA A 7 5.56 -7.13 -2.40
CA ALA A 7 6.07 -7.77 -1.21
C ALA A 7 7.51 -7.29 -0.96
N GLU A 8 7.82 -6.95 0.29
CA GLU A 8 9.14 -6.48 0.70
C GLU A 8 9.58 -7.10 2.01
N THR A 9 10.86 -7.40 2.12
CA THR A 9 11.51 -7.72 3.40
C THR A 9 12.22 -6.47 3.88
N ALA A 10 11.86 -5.96 5.06
CA ALA A 10 12.52 -4.80 5.67
C ALA A 10 12.85 -5.08 7.14
N ALA A 11 13.89 -4.43 7.67
CA ALA A 11 14.24 -4.55 9.09
C ALA A 11 13.45 -3.60 10.00
N THR A 12 12.87 -2.53 9.41
CA THR A 12 12.11 -1.49 10.10
C THR A 12 10.98 -0.99 9.21
N ALA A 13 9.96 -0.37 9.82
CA ALA A 13 8.87 0.26 9.09
C ALA A 13 9.35 1.40 8.18
N ASP A 14 10.32 2.19 8.62
CA ASP A 14 10.91 3.27 7.80
C ASP A 14 11.60 2.72 6.55
N ALA A 15 12.35 1.62 6.69
CA ALA A 15 12.99 0.97 5.55
C ALA A 15 11.97 0.37 4.57
N LEU A 16 10.83 -0.13 5.09
CA LEU A 16 9.72 -0.61 4.26
C LEU A 16 9.07 0.52 3.46
N ASP A 17 8.84 1.67 4.09
CA ASP A 17 8.28 2.87 3.46
C ASP A 17 9.23 3.40 2.36
N ASP A 18 10.53 3.48 2.64
CA ASP A 18 11.55 3.89 1.67
C ASP A 18 11.60 2.97 0.42
N LEU A 19 11.64 1.64 0.64
CA LEU A 19 11.60 0.65 -0.44
C LEU A 19 10.32 0.77 -1.27
N GLY A 20 9.18 0.93 -0.57
CA GLY A 20 7.87 1.14 -1.17
C GLY A 20 7.83 2.38 -2.05
N ARG A 21 8.30 3.53 -1.55
CA ARG A 21 8.35 4.80 -2.29
C ARG A 21 9.25 4.70 -3.52
N ALA A 22 10.42 4.06 -3.39
CA ALA A 22 11.31 3.82 -4.52
C ALA A 22 10.63 2.97 -5.61
N LYS A 23 9.89 1.92 -5.24
CA LYS A 23 9.13 1.10 -6.20
C LYS A 23 7.95 1.84 -6.81
N LEU A 24 7.23 2.64 -6.02
CA LEU A 24 6.11 3.46 -6.49
C LEU A 24 6.58 4.41 -7.60
N ALA A 25 7.66 5.17 -7.33
CA ALA A 25 8.25 6.09 -8.30
C ALA A 25 8.76 5.37 -9.56
N ARG A 26 9.47 4.25 -9.39
CA ARG A 26 10.00 3.46 -10.52
C ARG A 26 8.91 2.86 -11.40
N LYS A 27 7.81 2.39 -10.80
CA LYS A 27 6.68 1.77 -11.53
C LYS A 27 5.71 2.79 -12.11
N GLY A 28 5.72 4.03 -11.60
CA GLY A 28 4.77 5.06 -12.00
C GLY A 28 3.32 4.73 -11.63
N CYS A 29 3.12 3.97 -10.55
CA CYS A 29 1.76 3.70 -10.05
C CYS A 29 1.21 4.94 -9.33
N ASP A 30 -0.12 5.07 -9.32
CA ASP A 30 -0.80 6.07 -8.52
C ASP A 30 -0.86 5.65 -7.04
N LEU A 31 -1.07 4.35 -6.78
CA LEU A 31 -1.01 3.74 -5.46
C LEU A 31 -0.12 2.49 -5.50
N LEU A 32 0.61 2.22 -4.42
CA LEU A 32 1.34 0.98 -4.20
C LEU A 32 1.00 0.41 -2.82
N VAL A 33 0.46 -0.80 -2.78
CA VAL A 33 0.24 -1.57 -1.56
C VAL A 33 1.48 -2.41 -1.30
N VAL A 34 2.14 -2.18 -0.17
CA VAL A 34 3.37 -2.86 0.24
C VAL A 34 3.05 -3.79 1.39
N ASN A 35 3.22 -5.09 1.20
CA ASN A 35 3.12 -6.07 2.28
C ASN A 35 4.52 -6.44 2.78
N GLU A 36 4.73 -6.33 4.09
CA GLU A 36 5.97 -6.78 4.73
C GLU A 36 5.96 -8.31 4.79
N VAL A 37 6.86 -8.95 4.05
CA VAL A 37 7.07 -10.40 4.11
C VAL A 37 8.38 -10.68 4.83
N GLY A 38 8.46 -11.80 5.56
CA GLY A 38 9.65 -12.14 6.35
C GLY A 38 9.59 -13.54 6.92
N SER A 39 10.63 -13.95 7.65
CA SER A 39 10.78 -15.32 8.18
C SER A 39 9.68 -15.77 9.15
N GLN A 40 8.88 -14.82 9.67
CA GLN A 40 7.75 -15.06 10.55
C GLN A 40 6.39 -15.00 9.81
N GLU A 41 6.35 -14.54 8.56
CA GLU A 41 5.14 -14.48 7.76
C GLU A 41 4.88 -15.83 7.09
N VAL A 42 3.80 -16.50 7.50
CA VAL A 42 3.32 -17.72 6.83
C VAL A 42 2.59 -17.31 5.56
N PHE A 43 3.15 -17.68 4.41
CA PHE A 43 2.49 -17.52 3.12
C PHE A 43 1.09 -18.16 3.17
N GLY A 44 0.04 -17.41 2.82
CA GLY A 44 -1.33 -17.89 2.92
C GLY A 44 -2.03 -17.66 4.27
N SER A 45 -1.38 -16.97 5.23
CA SER A 45 -2.04 -16.51 6.47
C SER A 45 -3.36 -15.77 6.18
N PRO A 46 -4.41 -15.96 6.99
CA PRO A 46 -5.67 -15.22 6.85
C PRO A 46 -5.52 -13.74 7.22
N ALA A 47 -4.47 -13.39 7.96
CA ALA A 47 -4.13 -12.02 8.34
C ALA A 47 -2.82 -11.55 7.71
N ASN A 48 -2.72 -10.24 7.44
CA ASN A 48 -1.56 -9.60 6.81
C ASN A 48 -1.42 -8.16 7.35
N ALA A 49 -0.25 -7.53 7.17
CA ALA A 49 -0.04 -6.10 7.44
C ALA A 49 0.41 -5.43 6.15
N VAL A 50 -0.10 -4.23 5.87
CA VAL A 50 0.26 -3.50 4.65
C VAL A 50 0.50 -2.02 4.91
N THR A 51 1.32 -1.41 4.07
CA THR A 51 1.42 0.05 3.94
C THR A 51 0.95 0.43 2.54
N ILE A 52 -0.02 1.34 2.46
CA ILE A 52 -0.57 1.87 1.21
C ILE A 52 0.08 3.22 0.94
N LEU A 53 0.81 3.33 -0.17
CA LEU A 53 1.54 4.53 -0.57
C LEU A 53 0.91 5.16 -1.80
N GLY A 54 0.64 6.46 -1.76
CA GLY A 54 0.16 7.22 -2.91
C GLY A 54 1.21 8.12 -3.54
N SER A 55 1.10 8.31 -4.86
CA SER A 55 1.96 9.21 -5.62
C SER A 55 1.78 10.68 -5.24
N ASP A 56 0.71 11.00 -4.52
CA ASP A 56 0.43 12.31 -3.92
C ASP A 56 1.08 12.49 -2.54
N GLY A 57 1.89 11.52 -2.09
CA GLY A 57 2.57 11.55 -0.81
C GLY A 57 1.80 10.89 0.33
N THR A 58 0.55 10.45 0.10
CA THR A 58 -0.21 9.72 1.12
C THR A 58 0.50 8.43 1.55
N SER A 59 0.42 8.11 2.84
CA SER A 59 0.90 6.85 3.41
C SER A 59 -0.06 6.42 4.52
N VAL A 60 -0.61 5.22 4.38
CA VAL A 60 -1.54 4.61 5.34
C VAL A 60 -0.95 3.29 5.78
N HIS A 61 -0.66 3.15 7.07
CA HIS A 61 -0.24 1.89 7.65
C HIS A 61 -1.46 1.15 8.19
N VAL A 62 -1.68 -0.06 7.68
CA VAL A 62 -2.71 -0.99 8.14
C VAL A 62 -2.01 -2.08 8.96
N PRO A 63 -2.20 -2.10 10.30
CA PRO A 63 -1.65 -3.13 11.16
C PRO A 63 -2.13 -4.53 10.77
N ARG A 64 -1.51 -5.56 11.34
CA ARG A 64 -1.86 -6.95 11.04
C ARG A 64 -3.34 -7.22 11.33
N THR A 65 -4.13 -7.41 10.27
CA THR A 65 -5.57 -7.69 10.36
C THR A 65 -6.03 -8.65 9.26
N ALA A 66 -7.32 -9.00 9.25
CA ALA A 66 -7.94 -9.85 8.23
C ALA A 66 -7.78 -9.26 6.83
N LYS A 67 -7.64 -10.14 5.83
CA LYS A 67 -7.52 -9.73 4.42
C LYS A 67 -8.70 -8.91 3.92
N ASP A 68 -9.90 -9.18 4.41
CA ASP A 68 -11.10 -8.44 4.02
C ASP A 68 -11.04 -6.99 4.51
N GLU A 69 -10.60 -6.77 5.76
CA GLU A 69 -10.37 -5.42 6.30
C GLU A 69 -9.26 -4.68 5.52
N ILE A 70 -8.19 -5.37 5.13
CA ILE A 70 -7.16 -4.78 4.26
C ILE A 70 -7.73 -4.40 2.90
N ALA A 71 -8.62 -5.21 2.34
CA ALA A 71 -9.26 -4.92 1.07
C ALA A 71 -10.14 -3.66 1.16
N ASP A 72 -10.86 -3.48 2.26
CA ASP A 72 -11.64 -2.28 2.54
C ASP A 72 -10.74 -1.04 2.62
N GLU A 73 -9.62 -1.10 3.34
CA GLU A 73 -8.65 0.01 3.44
C GLU A 73 -8.05 0.38 2.07
N ILE A 74 -7.71 -0.63 1.24
CA ILE A 74 -7.24 -0.41 -0.13
C ILE A 74 -8.33 0.26 -0.97
N TRP A 75 -9.58 -0.17 -0.82
CA TRP A 75 -10.71 0.37 -1.54
C TRP A 75 -10.97 1.84 -1.18
N ASP A 76 -10.91 2.18 0.10
CA ASP A 76 -11.08 3.56 0.57
C ASP A 76 -9.96 4.49 0.06
N ALA A 77 -8.71 4.00 0.02
CA ALA A 77 -7.60 4.75 -0.58
C ALA A 77 -7.82 5.01 -2.08
N VAL A 78 -8.30 4.01 -2.81
CA VAL A 78 -8.66 4.11 -4.24
C VAL A 78 -9.78 5.13 -4.46
N ALA A 79 -10.87 5.02 -3.69
CA ALA A 79 -12.03 5.90 -3.77
C ALA A 79 -11.64 7.35 -3.46
N GLY A 80 -10.86 7.57 -2.40
CA GLY A 80 -10.34 8.88 -2.05
C GLY A 80 -9.52 9.52 -3.17
N MET A 81 -8.68 8.74 -3.86
CA MET A 81 -7.87 9.25 -4.96
C MET A 81 -8.68 9.56 -6.22
N LEU A 82 -9.74 8.80 -6.49
CA LEU A 82 -10.68 9.12 -7.57
C LEU A 82 -11.46 10.41 -7.29
N GLY A 83 -11.91 10.61 -6.04
CA GLY A 83 -12.56 11.85 -5.62
C GLY A 83 -11.67 13.08 -5.81
N ARG A 84 -10.39 12.98 -5.41
CA ARG A 84 -9.41 14.07 -5.57
C ARG A 84 -9.11 14.42 -7.03
N ARG A 85 -9.02 13.43 -7.93
CA ARG A 85 -8.81 13.69 -9.36
C ARG A 85 -10.01 14.40 -9.99
N HIS A 86 -11.22 14.03 -9.61
CA HIS A 86 -12.42 14.68 -10.14
C HIS A 86 -12.50 16.17 -9.76
N SER A 87 -12.00 16.54 -8.58
CA SER A 87 -11.94 17.95 -8.15
C SER A 87 -10.84 18.79 -8.80
N ILE A 88 -9.86 18.18 -9.47
CA ILE A 88 -8.77 18.92 -10.16
C ILE A 88 -9.13 19.16 -11.64
N ASP A 89 -9.90 18.25 -12.25
CA ASP A 89 -10.31 18.33 -13.65
C ASP A 89 -11.66 19.06 -13.87
N SER A 90 -12.30 19.58 -12.81
CA SER A 90 -13.55 20.37 -12.86
C SER A 90 -13.30 21.86 -12.66
#